data_AF-G0PDD9-F1
#
_entry.id   AF-G0PDD9-F1
#
_cell.length_a   1.000
_cell.length_b   1.000
_cell.length_c   1.000
_cell.angle_alpha   90.00
_cell.angle_beta   90.00
_cell.angle_gamma   90.00
#
_symmetry.space_group_name_H-M   'P 1'
#
loop_
_entity.id
_entity.type
_entity.pdbx_description
1 polymer ?
#
loop_
_entity_poly.entity_id
_entity_poly.type
_entity_poly.pdbx_seq_one_letter_code
_entity_poly.pdbx_strand_id
1 'polypeptide(L)'
;MLFKWLLLAAFVTVAWSKCEDGVDNVIKFTDTTKGKGKIIFTDFEVTTYDENKEPSCKKTGSPQFRLPGHFKLHKGFITVNEAVTDETDLELALNVEKDSWMIGKVCVNGKSENSFVPDQLW
;
A
#
# COMPACT_ATOMS: atom_id res chain seq x y z
N MET A 1 -46.69 16.81 -39.23
CA MET A 1 -45.30 16.94 -39.71
C MET A 1 -44.37 16.77 -38.52
N LEU A 2 -43.60 15.69 -38.60
CA LEU A 2 -42.37 15.33 -37.89
C LEU A 2 -42.10 15.92 -36.49
N PHE A 3 -42.38 15.07 -35.50
CA PHE A 3 -41.45 14.63 -34.45
C PHE A 3 -40.41 15.67 -33.97
N LYS A 4 -40.69 16.27 -32.82
CA LYS A 4 -39.70 16.91 -31.93
C LYS A 4 -38.73 15.84 -31.42
N TRP A 5 -37.53 15.78 -32.01
CA TRP A 5 -36.42 15.01 -31.45
C TRP A 5 -35.75 15.85 -30.36
N LEU A 6 -36.20 15.67 -29.12
CA LEU A 6 -35.44 16.09 -27.94
C LEU A 6 -34.28 15.09 -27.77
N LEU A 7 -33.09 15.47 -28.23
CA LEU A 7 -31.84 14.78 -27.89
C LEU A 7 -31.51 15.07 -26.42
N LEU A 8 -31.99 14.23 -25.51
CA LEU A 8 -31.51 14.17 -24.14
C LEU A 8 -30.22 13.35 -24.13
N ALA A 9 -29.09 14.03 -24.34
CA ALA A 9 -27.77 13.48 -24.07
C ALA A 9 -27.61 13.37 -22.54
N ALA A 10 -27.92 12.20 -21.99
CA ALA A 10 -27.59 11.87 -20.61
C ALA A 10 -26.07 11.72 -20.50
N PHE A 11 -25.37 12.81 -20.18
CA PHE A 11 -24.01 12.74 -19.68
C PHE A 11 -24.06 12.07 -18.30
N VAL A 12 -23.85 10.75 -18.27
CA VAL A 12 -23.49 10.06 -17.04
C VAL A 12 -22.07 10.50 -16.71
N THR A 13 -21.93 11.55 -15.92
CA THR A 13 -20.65 11.89 -15.29
C THR A 13 -20.30 10.72 -14.39
N VAL A 14 -19.38 9.88 -14.83
CA VAL A 14 -18.77 8.86 -13.96
C VAL A 14 -18.02 9.65 -12.91
N ALA A 15 -18.62 9.83 -11.74
CA ALA A 15 -17.98 10.47 -10.61
C ALA A 15 -16.80 9.57 -10.22
N TRP A 16 -15.61 9.91 -10.72
CA TRP A 16 -14.38 9.40 -10.13
C TRP A 16 -14.33 9.95 -8.72
N SER A 17 -14.54 9.10 -7.72
CA SER A 17 -14.25 9.44 -6.33
C SER A 17 -12.78 9.86 -6.29
N LYS A 18 -12.53 11.14 -6.00
CA LYS A 18 -11.19 11.67 -5.86
C LYS A 18 -10.54 10.96 -4.67
N CYS A 19 -9.36 10.38 -4.87
CA CYS A 19 -8.57 9.76 -3.79
C CYS A 19 -8.23 10.83 -2.75
N GLU A 20 -8.83 10.74 -1.56
CA GLU A 20 -8.63 11.68 -0.47
C GLU A 20 -7.40 11.29 0.37
N ASP A 21 -6.49 12.24 0.58
CA ASP A 21 -5.25 12.01 1.34
C ASP A 21 -5.56 11.76 2.82
N GLY A 22 -4.95 10.72 3.38
CA GLY A 22 -5.18 10.30 4.76
C GLY A 22 -6.50 9.58 5.00
N VAL A 23 -7.29 9.32 3.95
CA VAL A 23 -8.54 8.57 4.02
C VAL A 23 -8.49 7.35 3.11
N ASP A 24 -8.36 7.58 1.80
CA ASP A 24 -8.44 6.52 0.79
C ASP A 24 -7.08 5.88 0.50
N ASN A 25 -5.98 6.63 0.64
CA ASN A 25 -4.62 6.16 0.39
C ASN A 25 -3.94 5.57 1.64
N VAL A 26 -4.71 5.12 2.65
CA VAL A 26 -4.19 4.61 3.93
C VAL A 26 -4.05 3.09 3.91
N ILE A 27 -2.86 2.60 4.25
CA ILE A 27 -2.55 1.18 4.49
C ILE A 27 -2.32 0.96 5.96
N LYS A 28 -3.00 -0.04 6.52
CA LYS A 28 -2.85 -0.46 7.91
C LYS A 28 -1.85 -1.60 8.01
N PHE A 29 -0.93 -1.49 8.95
CA PHE A 29 0.02 -2.52 9.30
C PHE A 29 -0.44 -3.21 10.58
N THR A 30 -0.46 -4.55 10.54
CA THR A 30 -0.80 -5.37 11.68
C THR A 30 0.47 -6.05 12.18
N ASP A 31 0.75 -5.91 13.47
CA ASP A 31 1.80 -6.69 14.12
C ASP A 31 1.42 -8.17 14.11
N THR A 32 2.21 -8.99 13.39
CA THR A 32 2.02 -10.44 13.32
C THR A 32 2.76 -11.18 14.41
N THR A 33 3.64 -10.51 15.17
CA THR A 33 4.43 -11.12 16.25
C THR A 33 3.60 -11.40 17.49
N LYS A 34 2.39 -10.82 17.57
CA LYS A 34 1.49 -10.90 18.74
C LYS A 34 2.13 -10.28 19.99
N GLY A 35 2.76 -9.11 19.82
CA GLY A 35 3.40 -8.36 20.89
C GLY A 35 4.75 -8.94 21.33
N LYS A 36 5.42 -9.72 20.49
CA LYS A 36 6.70 -10.37 20.81
C LYS A 36 7.83 -9.81 19.94
N GLY A 37 8.96 -9.48 20.55
CA GLY A 37 10.13 -8.98 19.84
C GLY A 37 10.59 -7.62 20.34
N LYS A 38 11.72 -7.16 19.80
CA LYS A 38 12.42 -5.95 20.26
C LYS A 38 11.66 -4.66 19.91
N ILE A 39 10.98 -4.63 18.76
CA ILE A 39 10.19 -3.48 18.27
C ILE A 39 8.77 -3.96 17.94
N ILE A 40 7.77 -3.29 18.50
CA ILE A 40 6.35 -3.58 18.30
C ILE A 40 5.67 -2.36 17.69
N PHE A 41 4.88 -2.57 16.64
CA PHE A 41 4.06 -1.54 15.99
C PHE A 41 2.60 -1.71 16.40
N THR A 42 1.93 -0.64 16.82
CA THR A 42 0.52 -0.66 17.24
C THR A 42 -0.26 0.44 16.55
N ASP A 43 -1.44 0.10 16.01
CA ASP A 43 -2.31 1.01 15.25
C ASP A 43 -1.55 1.78 14.15
N PHE A 44 -0.63 1.09 13.48
CA PHE A 44 0.31 1.70 12.54
C PHE A 44 -0.30 1.82 11.14
N GLU A 45 -0.36 3.04 10.64
CA GLU A 45 -0.94 3.40 9.36
C GLU A 45 0.05 4.24 8.55
N VAL A 46 0.12 3.94 7.25
CA VAL A 46 0.99 4.59 6.29
C VAL A 46 0.15 5.06 5.12
N THR A 47 0.36 6.29 4.66
CA THR A 47 -0.24 6.78 3.42
C THR A 47 0.68 6.54 2.22
N THR A 48 0.10 6.19 1.08
CA THR A 48 0.84 5.93 -0.17
C THR A 48 0.68 7.04 -1.18
N TYR A 49 1.74 7.29 -1.94
CA TYR A 49 1.80 8.35 -2.95
C TYR A 49 2.43 7.86 -4.25
N ASP A 50 2.05 8.50 -5.36
CA ASP A 50 2.63 8.26 -6.68
C ASP A 50 3.92 9.06 -6.90
N GLU A 51 4.47 8.99 -8.12
CA GLU A 51 5.72 9.66 -8.52
C GLU A 51 5.65 11.19 -8.40
N ASN A 52 4.45 11.78 -8.47
CA ASN A 52 4.21 13.21 -8.30
C ASN A 52 3.94 13.61 -6.84
N LYS A 53 4.01 12.64 -5.91
CA LYS A 53 3.64 12.80 -4.49
C LYS A 53 2.16 13.11 -4.29
N GLU A 54 1.30 12.66 -5.21
CA GLU A 54 -0.16 12.72 -5.04
C GLU A 54 -0.68 11.42 -4.39
N PRO A 55 -1.82 11.45 -3.66
CA PRO A 55 -2.40 10.27 -3.03
C PRO A 55 -2.62 9.10 -4.01
N SER A 56 -2.10 7.92 -3.68
CA SER A 56 -2.13 6.76 -4.59
C SER A 56 -3.28 5.81 -4.27
N CYS A 57 -4.30 5.82 -5.13
CA CYS A 57 -5.43 4.89 -5.06
C CYS A 57 -5.61 4.10 -6.37
N LYS A 58 -6.15 2.88 -6.26
CA LYS A 58 -6.74 2.16 -7.38
C LYS A 58 -8.00 2.89 -7.86
N LYS A 59 -8.42 2.63 -9.10
CA LYS A 59 -9.69 3.17 -9.66
C LYS A 59 -10.92 2.86 -8.80
N THR A 60 -10.85 1.83 -7.97
CA THR A 60 -11.89 1.42 -7.02
C THR A 60 -11.88 2.19 -5.69
N GLY A 61 -11.00 3.20 -5.54
CA GLY A 61 -10.86 4.01 -4.33
C GLY A 61 -10.00 3.40 -3.22
N SER A 62 -9.53 2.16 -3.38
CA SER A 62 -8.66 1.51 -2.38
C SER A 62 -7.20 1.96 -2.53
N PRO A 63 -6.40 1.94 -1.44
CA PRO A 63 -5.01 2.37 -1.50
C PRO A 63 -4.21 1.50 -2.47
N GLN A 64 -3.26 2.12 -3.15
CA GLN A 64 -2.31 1.42 -4.02
C GLN A 64 -0.94 1.39 -3.38
N PHE A 65 -0.41 0.18 -3.16
CA PHE A 65 0.97 -0.06 -2.72
C PHE A 65 1.85 -0.38 -3.93
N ARG A 66 3.00 0.29 -4.05
CA ARG A 66 3.99 0.05 -5.11
C ARG A 66 5.39 0.07 -4.52
N LEU A 67 6.25 -0.81 -5.01
CA LEU A 67 7.65 -0.90 -4.65
C LEU A 67 8.50 -0.83 -5.94
N PRO A 68 9.50 0.07 -6.03
CA PRO A 68 9.76 1.17 -5.10
C PRO A 68 8.61 2.20 -5.11
N GLY A 69 8.46 2.99 -4.04
CA GLY A 69 7.34 3.92 -3.91
C GLY A 69 7.52 4.96 -2.81
N HIS A 70 6.56 5.90 -2.75
CA HIS A 70 6.56 6.98 -1.77
C HIS A 70 5.53 6.71 -0.67
N PHE A 71 5.99 6.81 0.57
CA PHE A 71 5.23 6.47 1.76
C PHE A 71 5.41 7.53 2.83
N LYS A 72 4.35 7.80 3.59
CA LYS A 72 4.41 8.68 4.77
C LYS A 72 3.80 7.98 5.96
N LEU A 73 4.50 8.05 7.10
CA LEU A 73 3.95 7.62 8.38
C LEU A 73 2.78 8.54 8.73
N HIS A 74 1.59 7.96 8.84
CA HIS A 74 0.36 8.72 9.05
C HIS A 74 -0.06 8.69 10.52
N LYS A 75 -0.07 7.49 11.11
CA LYS A 75 -0.54 7.25 12.49
C LYS A 75 0.10 6.00 13.06
N GLY A 76 0.21 5.93 14.38
CA GLY A 76 0.54 4.72 15.11
C GLY A 76 1.57 4.93 16.21
N PHE A 77 1.89 3.82 16.87
CA PHE A 77 2.85 3.77 17.96
C PHE A 77 3.93 2.76 17.66
N ILE A 78 5.15 3.09 18.06
CA ILE A 78 6.30 2.21 18.03
C ILE A 78 6.75 2.03 19.48
N THR A 79 6.69 0.79 19.96
CA THR A 79 7.18 0.42 21.29
C THR A 79 8.48 -0.34 21.13
N VAL A 80 9.53 0.15 21.78
CA VAL A 80 10.83 -0.52 21.84
C VAL A 80 10.92 -1.23 23.19
N ASN A 81 10.75 -2.55 23.17
CA ASN A 81 10.78 -3.38 24.38
C ASN A 81 12.21 -3.68 24.84
N GLU A 82 13.14 -3.80 23.89
CA GLU A 82 14.54 -4.12 24.13
C GLU A 82 15.41 -3.20 23.26
N ALA A 83 16.54 -2.77 23.81
CA ALA A 83 17.49 -1.97 23.05
C ALA A 83 18.01 -2.78 21.85
N VAL A 84 18.00 -2.16 20.67
CA VAL A 84 18.64 -2.74 19.48
C VAL A 84 20.08 -2.24 19.44
N THR A 85 20.99 -3.00 20.04
CA THR A 85 22.41 -2.64 20.18
C THR A 85 23.33 -3.41 19.24
N ASP A 86 22.81 -4.47 18.62
CA ASP A 86 23.61 -5.50 17.95
C ASP A 86 23.76 -5.24 16.44
N GLU A 87 23.04 -4.25 15.90
CA GLU A 87 22.93 -3.98 14.47
C GLU A 87 23.46 -2.58 14.15
N THR A 88 24.34 -2.47 13.14
CA THR A 88 24.79 -1.16 12.62
C THR A 88 23.68 -0.47 11.83
N ASP A 89 22.81 -1.27 11.21
CA ASP A 89 21.76 -0.83 10.29
C ASP A 89 20.48 -1.62 10.55
N LEU A 90 19.33 -0.94 10.56
CA LEU A 90 18.02 -1.59 10.70
C LEU A 90 17.43 -1.85 9.31
N GLU A 91 17.39 -3.11 8.90
CA GLU A 91 16.74 -3.51 7.66
C GLU A 91 15.30 -3.98 7.89
N LEU A 92 14.36 -3.47 7.10
CA LEU A 92 12.98 -3.95 7.07
C LEU A 92 12.83 -5.03 6.00
N ALA A 93 12.80 -6.30 6.43
CA ALA A 93 12.51 -7.42 5.54
C ALA A 93 10.99 -7.59 5.36
N LEU A 94 10.51 -7.49 4.12
CA LEU A 94 9.09 -7.65 3.78
C LEU A 94 8.83 -9.04 3.18
N ASN A 95 7.68 -9.63 3.56
CA ASN A 95 7.09 -10.77 2.86
C ASN A 95 6.00 -10.24 1.93
N VAL A 96 6.03 -10.65 0.66
CA VAL A 96 5.01 -10.30 -0.33
C VAL A 96 4.42 -11.57 -0.88
N GLU A 97 3.11 -11.74 -0.71
CA GLU A 97 2.35 -12.86 -1.25
C GLU A 97 1.21 -12.32 -2.12
N LYS A 98 0.92 -13.03 -3.21
CA LYS A 98 -0.22 -12.76 -4.05
C LYS A 98 -1.23 -13.88 -3.87
N ASP A 99 -2.47 -13.51 -3.60
CA ASP A 99 -3.59 -14.45 -3.54
C ASP A 99 -3.91 -14.98 -4.96
N SER A 100 -3.09 -15.94 -5.39
CA SER A 100 -3.13 -16.57 -6.70
C SER A 100 -2.46 -17.92 -6.61
N TRP A 101 -3.17 -18.98 -7.01
CA TRP A 101 -2.66 -20.34 -7.01
C TRP A 101 -1.37 -20.53 -7.85
N MET A 102 -1.15 -19.67 -8.86
CA MET A 102 -0.03 -19.75 -9.79
C MET A 102 1.17 -18.89 -9.37
N ILE A 103 0.94 -17.75 -8.68
CA ILE A 103 2.01 -16.82 -8.30
C ILE A 103 2.46 -17.06 -6.86
N GLY A 104 1.52 -17.34 -5.94
CA GLY A 104 1.83 -17.65 -4.55
C GLY A 104 2.71 -16.61 -3.86
N LYS A 105 3.82 -17.08 -3.29
CA LYS A 105 4.82 -16.25 -2.59
C LYS A 105 5.71 -15.54 -3.60
N VAL A 106 5.84 -14.23 -3.44
CA VAL A 106 6.63 -13.37 -4.33
C VAL A 106 7.98 -13.05 -3.70
N CYS A 107 7.98 -12.64 -2.43
CA CYS A 107 9.17 -12.30 -1.68
C CYS A 107 9.05 -12.85 -0.26
N VAL A 108 10.11 -13.50 0.23
CA VAL A 108 10.20 -14.06 1.57
C VAL A 108 11.45 -13.51 2.26
N ASN A 109 11.27 -12.84 3.40
CA ASN A 109 12.31 -12.17 4.18
C ASN A 109 13.16 -11.22 3.33
N GLY A 110 12.52 -10.45 2.45
CA GLY A 110 13.23 -9.51 1.56
C GLY A 110 13.94 -10.15 0.37
N LYS A 111 13.84 -11.48 0.18
CA LYS A 111 14.41 -12.19 -0.98
C LYS A 111 13.31 -12.65 -1.92
N SER A 112 13.52 -12.46 -3.21
CA SER A 112 12.59 -12.92 -4.22
C SER A 112 12.59 -14.44 -4.31
N GLU A 113 11.38 -15.01 -4.34
CA GLU A 113 11.17 -16.45 -4.55
C GLU A 113 10.94 -16.78 -6.04
N ASN A 114 10.92 -15.77 -6.93
CA ASN A 114 10.71 -15.99 -8.35
C ASN A 114 11.59 -15.10 -9.23
N SER A 115 11.92 -15.60 -10.43
CA SER A 115 12.76 -14.85 -11.39
C SER A 115 12.07 -13.63 -11.99
N PHE A 116 10.78 -13.42 -11.73
CA PHE A 116 10.01 -12.29 -12.26
C PHE A 116 10.12 -11.03 -11.40
N VAL A 117 10.55 -11.16 -10.15
CA VAL A 117 10.79 -10.05 -9.24
C VAL A 117 12.26 -10.08 -8.84
N PRO A 118 13.06 -9.06 -9.18
CA PRO A 118 14.45 -8.99 -8.75
C PRO A 118 14.54 -8.74 -7.23
N ASP A 119 15.63 -9.21 -6.60
CA ASP A 119 15.91 -8.98 -5.17
C ASP A 119 16.13 -7.51 -4.82
N GLN A 120 16.40 -6.68 -5.83
CA GLN A 120 16.66 -5.25 -5.68
C GLN A 120 15.64 -4.43 -6.48
N LEU A 121 15.04 -3.46 -5.81
CA LEU A 121 14.28 -2.39 -6.45
C LEU A 121 15.32 -1.36 -6.92
N TRP A 122 15.47 -1.22 -8.25
CA TRP A 122 16.38 -0.27 -8.88
C TRP A 122 15.85 1.17 -8.80
#